data_AF-A0A3S7V018-F1
#
_entry.id   AF-A0A3S7V018-F1
#
_cell.length_a   1.000
_cell.length_b   1.000
_cell.length_c   1.000
_cell.angle_alpha   90.00
_cell.angle_beta   90.00
_cell.angle_gamma   90.00
#
_symmetry.space_group_name_H-M   'P 1'
#
loop_
_entity.id
_entity.type
_entity.pdbx_description
1 polymer ?
#
loop_
_entity_poly.entity_id
_entity_poly.type
_entity_poly.pdbx_seq_one_letter_code
_entity_poly.pdbx_strand_id
1 'polypeptide(L)' 'MNCRILESEAHRKLSYTWVVGDMLDTVVTFTLTRTASGTRLSLVQSGFKPAQKQNFDGARYGWKMMGGKLVDLLARIP' A
#
# COMPACT_ATOMS: atom_id res chain seq x y z
N MET A 1 5.18 -13.37 9.35
CA MET A 1 4.82 -12.01 8.88
C MET A 1 4.05 -11.33 9.98
N ASN A 2 4.35 -10.06 10.26
CA ASN A 2 3.65 -9.27 11.28
C ASN A 2 3.24 -7.92 10.68
N CYS A 3 1.98 -7.54 10.89
CA CYS A 3 1.46 -6.23 10.54
C CYS A 3 0.83 -5.59 11.78
N ARG A 4 1.06 -4.29 11.94
CA ARG A 4 0.49 -3.48 13.01
C ARG A 4 -0.04 -2.18 12.44
N ILE A 5 -1.27 -1.83 12.77
CA ILE A 5 -1.82 -0.51 12.44
C ILE A 5 -1.00 0.57 13.15
N LEU A 6 -0.59 1.58 12.41
CA LEU A 6 0.09 2.77 12.92
C LEU A 6 -0.87 3.97 12.95
N GLU A 7 -1.71 4.10 11.92
CA GLU A 7 -2.71 5.16 11.81
C GLU A 7 -3.94 4.65 11.07
N SER A 8 -5.12 5.03 11.56
CA SER A 8 -6.40 4.69 10.92
C SER A 8 -7.34 5.90 11.03
N GLU A 9 -7.48 6.62 9.93
CA GLU A 9 -8.41 7.74 9.78
C GLU A 9 -9.44 7.37 8.70
N ALA A 10 -10.70 7.27 9.11
CA ALA A 10 -11.79 6.86 8.23
C ALA A 10 -11.83 7.70 6.94
N HIS A 11 -11.86 7.00 5.81
CA HIS A 11 -11.97 7.58 4.46
C HIS A 11 -10.82 8.54 4.04
N ARG A 12 -9.71 8.59 4.80
CA ARG A 12 -8.60 9.50 4.52
C ARG A 12 -7.25 8.82 4.50
N LYS A 13 -6.92 8.05 5.55
CA LYS A 13 -5.57 7.50 5.68
C LYS A 13 -5.55 6.20 6.44
N LEU A 14 -4.74 5.27 5.97
CA LEU A 14 -4.42 4.03 6.66
C LEU A 14 -2.92 3.80 6.53
N SER A 15 -2.23 3.61 7.66
CA SER A 15 -0.84 3.18 7.65
C SER A 15 -0.60 2.01 8.59
N TYR A 16 0.28 1.11 8.18
CA TYR A 16 0.62 -0.09 8.96
C TYR A 16 2.02 -0.60 8.64
N THR A 17 2.63 -1.27 9.61
CA THR A 17 3.90 -1.97 9.40
C THR A 17 3.69 -3.23 8.56
N TRP A 18 4.69 -3.59 7.77
CA TRP A 18 4.79 -4.86 7.08
C TRP A 18 6.17 -5.46 7.34
N VAL A 19 6.22 -6.41 8.28
CA VAL A 19 7.45 -7.03 8.77
C VAL A 19 7.50 -8.50 8.39
N VAL A 20 8.64 -8.93 7.82
CA VAL A 20 8.89 -10.33 7.42
C VAL A 20 10.24 -10.78 7.98
N GLY A 21 10.22 -11.30 9.22
CA GLY A 21 11.44 -11.66 9.94
C GLY A 21 12.43 -10.50 9.96
N ASP A 22 13.71 -10.81 9.83
CA ASP A 22 14.78 -9.79 9.73
C ASP A 22 14.99 -9.29 8.28
N MET A 23 14.25 -9.85 7.32
CA MET A 23 14.44 -9.57 5.89
C MET A 23 13.75 -8.30 5.42
N LEU A 24 12.68 -7.88 6.09
CA LEU A 24 11.89 -6.72 5.68
C LEU A 24 11.20 -6.08 6.88
N ASP A 25 11.37 -4.76 7.02
CA ASP A 25 10.65 -3.93 7.96
C ASP A 25 10.29 -2.63 7.23
N THR A 26 9.02 -2.50 6.85
CA THR A 26 8.54 -1.39 6.03
C THR A 26 7.22 -0.87 6.56
N VAL A 27 6.85 0.34 6.13
CA VAL A 27 5.54 0.92 6.40
C VAL A 27 4.81 1.12 5.08
N VAL A 28 3.58 0.63 5.01
CA VAL A 28 2.65 0.90 3.91
C VAL A 28 1.68 1.97 4.35
N THR A 29 1.49 2.98 3.51
CA THR A 29 0.54 4.07 3.72
C THR A 29 -0.36 4.23 2.50
N PHE A 30 -1.66 4.14 2.74
CA PHE A 30 -2.71 4.52 1.81
C PHE A 30 -3.18 5.92 2.17
N THR A 31 -3.35 6.78 1.16
CA THR A 31 -3.95 8.11 1.31
C THR A 31 -5.03 8.28 0.27
N LEU A 32 -6.24 8.60 0.71
CA LEU A 32 -7.41 8.84 -0.11
C LEU A 32 -7.63 10.34 -0.23
N THR A 33 -7.67 10.84 -1.45
CA THR A 33 -7.98 12.24 -1.75
C THR A 33 -9.21 12.27 -2.63
N ARG A 34 -10.29 12.90 -2.17
CA ARG A 34 -11.49 13.11 -2.99
C ARG A 34 -11.16 13.98 -4.20
N THR A 35 -11.70 13.62 -5.35
CA THR A 35 -11.63 14.40 -6.59
C THR A 35 -13.06 14.70 -7.08
N ALA A 36 -13.19 15.50 -8.14
CA ALA A 36 -14.50 15.81 -8.72
C ALA A 36 -15.23 14.57 -9.25
N SER A 37 -14.49 13.56 -9.74
CA SER A 37 -15.02 12.36 -10.38
C SER A 37 -14.85 11.08 -9.55
N GLY A 38 -14.37 11.17 -8.31
CA GLY A 38 -14.16 9.99 -7.46
C GLY A 38 -13.12 10.20 -6.37
N THR A 39 -12.21 9.24 -6.23
CA THR A 39 -11.14 9.26 -5.22
C THR A 39 -9.81 8.90 -5.87
N ARG A 40 -8.79 9.72 -5.64
CA ARG A 40 -7.41 9.38 -5.92
C ARG A 40 -6.84 8.63 -4.72
N LEU A 41 -6.42 7.39 -4.94
CA LEU A 41 -5.63 6.62 -3.99
C LEU A 41 -4.13 6.78 -4.27
N SER A 42 -3.38 7.21 -3.26
CA SER A 42 -1.91 7.15 -3.24
C SER A 42 -1.46 6.01 -2.34
N LEU A 43 -0.57 5.15 -2.83
CA LEU A 43 0.05 4.08 -2.07
C LEU A 43 1.56 4.32 -2.01
N VAL A 44 2.09 4.41 -0.80
CA VAL A 44 3.53 4.50 -0.55
C VAL A 44 3.93 3.37 0.37
N GLN A 45 4.93 2.58 -0.04
CA GLN A 45 5.64 1.67 0.86
C GLN A 45 7.06 2.17 1.04
N SER A 46 7.48 2.41 2.28
CA SER A 46 8.78 2.98 2.63
C SER A 46 9.50 2.14 3.68
N GLY A 47 10.81 2.34 3.84
CA GLY A 47 11.64 1.59 4.78
C GLY A 47 12.54 0.52 4.13
N PHE A 48 12.50 0.37 2.81
CA PHE A 48 13.47 -0.48 2.10
C PHE A 48 14.89 0.06 2.26
N LYS A 49 15.79 -0.81 2.73
CA LYS A 49 17.24 -0.54 2.82
C LYS A 49 17.86 -0.61 1.41
N PRO A 50 18.99 0.08 1.15
CA PRO A 50 19.65 0.06 -0.16
C PRO A 50 19.98 -1.35 -0.69
N ALA A 51 20.29 -2.31 0.20
CA ALA A 51 20.56 -3.70 -0.16
C ALA A 51 19.32 -4.51 -0.55
N GLN A 52 18.10 -4.06 -0.20
CA GLN A 52 16.84 -4.79 -0.41
C GLN A 52 16.23 -4.54 -1.80
N LYS A 53 17.07 -4.49 -2.85
CA LYS A 53 16.64 -4.18 -4.22
C LYS A 53 15.56 -5.14 -4.73
N GLN A 54 15.73 -6.44 -4.51
CA GLN A 54 14.76 -7.45 -4.95
C GLN A 54 13.42 -7.30 -4.23
N ASN A 55 13.41 -7.01 -2.93
CA ASN A 55 12.17 -6.79 -2.19
C ASN A 55 11.44 -5.52 -2.67
N PHE A 56 12.19 -4.45 -2.96
CA PHE A 56 11.65 -3.21 -3.51
C PHE A 56 11.00 -3.43 -4.88
N ASP A 57 11.71 -4.09 -5.80
CA ASP A 57 11.20 -4.35 -7.15
C ASP A 57 10.01 -5.31 -7.13
N GLY A 58 10.05 -6.33 -6.26
CA GLY A 58 8.93 -7.24 -6.04
C GLY A 58 7.69 -6.54 -5.48
N ALA A 59 7.87 -5.66 -4.48
CA ALA A 59 6.77 -4.87 -3.93
C ALA A 59 6.18 -3.92 -4.98
N ARG A 60 7.03 -3.27 -5.78
CA ARG A 60 6.58 -2.39 -6.88
C ARG A 60 5.74 -3.16 -7.90
N TYR A 61 6.16 -4.36 -8.29
CA TYR A 61 5.40 -5.21 -9.19
C TYR A 61 4.06 -5.65 -8.56
N GLY A 62 4.09 -6.15 -7.34
CA GLY A 62 2.91 -6.61 -6.61
C GLY A 62 1.86 -5.52 -6.43
N TRP A 63 2.28 -4.31 -6.01
CA TRP A 63 1.35 -3.20 -5.82
C TRP A 63 0.71 -2.70 -7.11
N LYS A 64 1.45 -2.70 -8.24
CA LYS A 64 0.86 -2.39 -9.54
C LYS A 64 -0.22 -3.39 -9.92
N MET A 65 0.05 -4.69 -9.76
CA MET A 65 -0.92 -5.75 -10.05
C MET A 65 -2.16 -5.64 -9.17
N MET A 66 -1.98 -5.49 -7.85
CA MET A 66 -3.10 -5.41 -6.90
C MET A 66 -3.90 -4.11 -7.08
N GLY A 67 -3.24 -3.01 -7.44
CA GLY A 67 -3.90 -1.76 -7.82
C GLY A 67 -4.85 -1.94 -9.00
N GLY A 68 -4.43 -2.66 -10.05
CA GLY A 68 -5.32 -3.02 -11.16
C GLY A 68 -6.52 -3.85 -10.72
N LYS A 69 -6.29 -4.91 -9.94
CA LYS A 69 -7.38 -5.75 -9.40
C LYS A 69 -8.36 -4.98 -8.52
N LEU A 70 -7.89 -3.99 -7.77
CA LEU A 70 -8.75 -3.12 -6.97
C LEU A 70 -9.66 -2.27 -7.86
N VAL A 71 -9.14 -1.71 -8.96
CA VAL A 71 -9.96 -0.99 -9.94
C VAL A 71 -11.03 -1.91 -10.54
N ASP A 72 -10.65 -3.11 -10.96
CA ASP A 72 -11.59 -4.09 -11.53
C ASP A 72 -12.66 -4.53 -10.52
N LEU A 73 -12.31 -4.62 -9.24
CA LEU A 73 -13.27 -4.92 -8.17
C LEU A 73 -14.25 -3.76 -7.99
N LEU A 74 -13.75 -2.53 -7.85
CA LEU A 74 -14.57 -1.33 -7.64
C LEU A 74 -15.53 -1.08 -8.82
N ALA A 75 -15.09 -1.38 -10.05
CA ALA A 75 -15.94 -1.25 -11.24
C ALA A 75 -17.14 -2.22 -11.26
N ARG A 76 -17.13 -3.26 -10.42
CA ARG A 76 -18.22 -4.25 -10.28
C ARG A 76 -19.15 -3.96 -9.11
N ILE A 77 -18.82 -2.99 -8.27
CA ILE A 77 -19.68 -2.59 -7.15
C ILE A 77 -20.74 -1.64 -7.70
N PRO A 78 -22.04 -1.91 -7.50
CA PRO A 78 -23.14 -1.08 -7.99
C PRO A 78 -23.19 0.31 -7.34
#